data_AF-A0A7K0RIH0-F1
#
_entry.id   AF-A0A7K0RIH0-F1
#
_cell.length_a   1.000
_cell.length_b   1.000
_cell.length_c   1.000
_cell.angle_alpha   90.00
_cell.angle_beta   90.00
_cell.angle_gamma   90.00
#
_symmetry.space_group_name_H-M   'P 1'
#
loop_
_entity.id
_entity.type
_entity.pdbx_description
1 polymer ?
#
loop_
_entity_poly.entity_id
_entity_poly.type
_entity_poly.pdbx_seq_one_letter_code
_entity_poly.pdbx_strand_id
1 'polypeptide(L)'
;RRFVAWVAEASEGRSDETDAPLGGDVDDDESDPDGPVRLMTIHSAKGLEYPVVVVPTLGTGVRSDSPMIRVDGGQVGCALYCAGDEGEKQELGAMAELKQQADLAAHFERRRKIHVAVTRAERRLILSGAEKAGADWSIDDTRGRSCLIWMVPGLLGANATELIEAGGDQIVPIASEHGEGEIKLVVSSPDRAAELFADPVAKEAGDGAGTAQAIPVALSALAAPAVATISYSLLARVAECPYRWYLENLVGLPPREDDGYSDGSVGARARGTLTHQLLEKLTFSADEQAPSEEQILDVASSIEGAKTDRDSIKDQRTMLEAFIGSPVWEELSESTDVECESSFALEIVPGDPTLPVLVGTIDALAAGADGRMLVVDYKTDKVGDDDDLDHKVEARYGLQRDAYALAALRRGAEEVEVIHCFLQRPGERVSATFNSSQEGELVGRLRAAAETVTKSDFPVSDHPHRGLCTGCPARPVGNMPGLCSHSDAETSRTL
;
A
#
# COMPACT_ATOMS: atom_id res chain seq x y z
N ARG A 1 4.17 7.15 30.89
CA ARG A 1 3.50 8.37 30.36
C ARG A 1 3.81 8.60 28.88
N ARG A 2 5.08 8.57 28.43
CA ARG A 2 5.44 8.66 27.00
C ARG A 2 4.86 7.55 26.12
N PHE A 3 4.89 6.30 26.58
CA PHE A 3 4.31 5.16 25.85
C PHE A 3 2.78 5.26 25.67
N VAL A 4 2.06 5.66 26.72
CA VAL A 4 0.60 5.84 26.66
C VAL A 4 0.21 7.03 25.77
N ALA A 5 1.02 8.10 25.80
CA ALA A 5 0.83 9.24 24.89
C ALA A 5 1.06 8.83 23.42
N TRP A 6 2.09 8.03 23.15
CA TRP A 6 2.38 7.52 21.81
C TRP A 6 1.32 6.53 21.32
N VAL A 7 0.79 5.64 22.17
CA VAL A 7 -0.31 4.73 21.82
C VAL A 7 -1.62 5.50 21.55
N ALA A 8 -1.90 6.58 22.28
CA ALA A 8 -3.04 7.44 22.02
C ALA A 8 -2.91 8.16 20.67
N GLU A 9 -1.73 8.72 20.38
CA GLU A 9 -1.39 9.41 19.13
C GLU A 9 -1.42 8.45 17.92
N ALA A 10 -0.98 7.20 18.10
CA ALA A 10 -1.07 6.13 17.09
C ALA A 10 -2.51 5.61 16.87
N SER A 11 -3.42 5.79 17.85
CA SER A 11 -4.82 5.34 17.76
C SER A 11 -5.76 6.36 17.12
N GLU A 12 -5.39 7.65 17.10
CA GLU A 12 -6.15 8.72 16.45
C GLU A 12 -5.95 8.74 14.92
N GLY A 13 -4.88 8.12 14.41
CA GLY A 13 -4.71 7.81 13.00
C GLY A 13 -5.41 6.51 12.61
N ARG A 14 -6.68 6.59 12.18
CA ARG A 14 -7.35 5.45 11.50
C ARG A 14 -6.62 5.16 10.18
N SER A 15 -5.64 4.28 10.24
CA SER A 15 -5.03 3.63 9.07
C SER A 15 -5.85 2.38 8.73
N ASP A 16 -6.30 2.32 7.48
CA ASP A 16 -6.75 1.07 6.87
C ASP A 16 -5.52 0.15 6.73
N GLU A 17 -5.56 -1.02 7.35
CA GLU A 17 -4.49 -2.03 7.28
C GLU A 17 -4.28 -2.52 5.84
N THR A 18 -3.21 -2.04 5.21
CA THR A 18 -2.18 -2.92 4.65
C THR A 18 -0.83 -2.36 5.08
N ASP A 19 -0.13 -3.16 5.89
CA ASP A 19 1.18 -2.95 6.49
C ASP A 19 1.33 -1.80 7.52
N ALA A 20 1.49 -2.22 8.78
CA ALA A 20 1.91 -1.38 9.90
C ALA A 20 3.39 -1.70 10.23
N PRO A 21 4.13 -0.70 10.75
CA PRO A 21 5.58 -0.51 10.63
C PRO A 21 6.43 -1.63 11.24
N LEU A 22 7.40 -2.17 10.49
CA LEU A 22 8.64 -2.69 11.08
C LEU A 22 9.23 -1.57 11.96
N GLY A 23 9.66 -1.96 13.15
CA GLY A 23 10.15 -1.03 14.16
C GLY A 23 11.20 -0.09 13.61
N GLY A 24 11.08 1.17 13.98
CA GLY A 24 12.21 2.09 13.95
C GLY A 24 13.31 1.56 14.88
N ASP A 25 14.54 1.65 14.40
CA ASP A 25 15.70 1.73 15.25
C ASP A 25 15.51 2.94 16.19
N VAL A 26 15.32 2.66 17.47
CA VAL A 26 15.55 3.65 18.53
C VAL A 26 16.96 3.40 19.02
N ASP A 27 17.82 4.32 18.60
CA ASP A 27 19.13 4.69 19.16
C ASP A 27 20.23 3.62 19.17
N ASP A 28 21.17 3.79 18.21
CA ASP A 28 22.59 3.54 18.40
C ASP A 28 23.07 4.29 19.65
N ASP A 29 23.07 3.62 20.79
CA ASP A 29 24.15 3.75 21.76
C ASP A 29 24.77 2.36 21.89
N GLU A 30 26.09 2.30 21.76
CA GLU A 30 26.88 1.06 21.79
C GLU A 30 26.44 0.12 22.94
N SER A 31 26.29 -1.17 22.61
CA SER A 31 26.28 -2.34 23.51
C SER A 31 25.00 -2.67 24.31
N ASP A 32 23.96 -3.25 23.68
CA ASP A 32 23.22 -4.39 24.26
C ASP A 32 22.33 -5.17 23.24
N PRO A 33 22.68 -6.41 22.82
CA PRO A 33 21.78 -7.28 22.05
C PRO A 33 20.61 -7.88 22.88
N ASP A 34 20.53 -7.59 24.18
CA ASP A 34 19.52 -8.06 25.14
C ASP A 34 18.42 -7.01 25.48
N GLY A 35 18.03 -6.17 24.52
CA GLY A 35 16.90 -5.24 24.71
C GLY A 35 15.61 -5.95 25.19
N PRO A 36 14.89 -5.43 26.21
CA PRO A 36 13.86 -6.16 26.96
C PRO A 36 12.56 -6.45 26.18
N VAL A 37 12.34 -5.79 25.04
CA VAL A 37 11.14 -5.95 24.20
C VAL A 37 11.54 -5.94 22.72
N ARG A 38 11.04 -6.92 21.95
CA ARG A 38 11.25 -7.02 20.50
C ARG A 38 9.92 -6.97 19.75
N LEU A 39 9.81 -6.05 18.80
CA LEU A 39 8.67 -5.95 17.88
C LEU A 39 9.01 -6.66 16.58
N MET A 40 8.11 -7.50 16.10
CA MET A 40 8.29 -8.25 14.86
C MET A 40 6.96 -8.75 14.31
N THR A 41 6.96 -9.14 13.03
CA THR A 41 5.80 -9.78 12.42
C THR A 41 5.64 -11.23 12.90
N ILE A 42 4.42 -11.77 12.82
CA ILE A 42 4.13 -13.19 13.13
C ILE A 42 4.98 -14.13 12.28
N HIS A 43 5.24 -13.78 11.01
CA HIS A 43 6.07 -14.58 10.10
C HIS A 43 7.53 -14.61 10.56
N SER A 44 8.08 -13.45 10.94
CA SER A 44 9.45 -13.33 11.45
C SER A 44 9.64 -14.07 12.78
N ALA A 45 8.57 -14.23 13.58
CA ALA A 45 8.61 -14.97 14.82
C ALA A 45 8.62 -16.50 14.64
N LYS A 46 8.33 -17.02 13.44
CA LYS A 46 8.22 -18.46 13.19
C LYS A 46 9.54 -19.17 13.49
N GLY A 47 9.49 -20.17 14.37
CA GLY A 47 10.67 -20.92 14.79
C GLY A 47 11.48 -20.25 15.90
N LEU A 48 11.05 -19.08 16.37
CA LEU A 48 11.57 -18.41 17.56
C LEU A 48 10.66 -18.68 18.76
N GLU A 49 11.19 -18.52 19.96
CA GLU A 49 10.44 -18.61 21.22
C GLU A 49 10.90 -17.48 22.15
N TYR A 50 9.95 -16.94 22.92
CA TYR A 50 10.19 -15.83 23.82
C TYR A 50 9.55 -16.09 25.20
N PRO A 51 10.19 -15.65 26.30
CA PRO A 51 9.61 -15.81 27.64
C PRO A 51 8.22 -15.19 27.76
N VAL A 52 8.03 -14.02 27.14
CA VAL A 52 6.76 -13.28 27.12
C VAL A 52 6.45 -12.86 25.69
N VAL A 53 5.23 -13.13 25.23
CA VAL A 53 4.72 -12.68 23.92
C VAL A 53 3.47 -11.84 24.13
N VAL A 54 3.41 -10.70 23.44
CA VAL A 54 2.24 -9.83 23.41
C VAL A 54 1.70 -9.81 21.99
N VAL A 55 0.43 -10.15 21.81
CA VAL A 55 -0.30 -10.06 20.54
C VAL A 55 -1.37 -8.99 20.68
N PRO A 56 -1.10 -7.75 20.23
CA PRO A 56 -2.05 -6.66 20.30
C PRO A 56 -3.10 -6.75 19.18
N THR A 57 -4.06 -5.81 19.21
CA THR A 57 -5.01 -5.50 18.11
C THR A 57 -5.81 -6.68 17.54
N LEU A 58 -6.11 -7.71 18.32
CA LEU A 58 -6.87 -8.89 17.86
C LEU A 58 -8.35 -8.62 17.50
N GLY A 59 -8.84 -7.41 17.80
CA GLY A 59 -10.22 -6.98 17.55
C GLY A 59 -10.43 -6.24 16.23
N THR A 60 -9.35 -5.78 15.58
CA THR A 60 -9.43 -5.24 14.23
C THR A 60 -9.38 -6.39 13.24
N GLY A 61 -10.05 -6.24 12.10
CA GLY A 61 -9.91 -7.22 11.05
C GLY A 61 -9.78 -6.57 9.70
N VAL A 62 -8.91 -7.17 8.89
CA VAL A 62 -8.44 -6.64 7.62
C VAL A 62 -9.62 -6.37 6.68
N ARG A 63 -9.58 -5.21 6.01
CA ARG A 63 -10.55 -4.84 4.98
C ARG A 63 -10.41 -5.83 3.83
N SER A 64 -11.49 -6.56 3.51
CA SER A 64 -11.48 -7.44 2.34
C SER A 64 -11.37 -6.57 1.10
N ASP A 65 -10.29 -6.79 0.34
CA ASP A 65 -10.26 -6.37 -1.05
C ASP A 65 -11.41 -7.07 -1.78
N SER A 66 -12.14 -6.29 -2.59
CA SER A 66 -13.34 -6.72 -3.30
C SER A 66 -13.09 -6.59 -4.81
N PRO A 67 -12.14 -7.36 -5.36
CA PRO A 67 -11.80 -7.27 -6.78
C PRO A 67 -13.03 -7.53 -7.65
N MET A 68 -13.12 -6.81 -8.77
CA MET A 68 -14.24 -6.95 -9.73
C MET A 68 -14.23 -8.28 -10.47
N ILE A 69 -13.10 -9.00 -10.49
CA ILE A 69 -12.98 -10.31 -11.13
C ILE A 69 -12.22 -11.25 -10.17
N ARG A 70 -12.71 -12.49 -10.03
CA ARG A 70 -12.06 -13.57 -9.31
C ARG A 70 -11.93 -14.78 -10.22
N VAL A 71 -10.78 -15.43 -10.20
CA VAL A 71 -10.50 -16.65 -10.97
C VAL A 71 -9.82 -17.65 -10.05
N ASP A 72 -10.43 -18.82 -9.89
CA ASP A 72 -9.82 -19.96 -9.18
C ASP A 72 -10.39 -21.28 -9.72
N GLY A 73 -9.57 -22.32 -9.78
CA GLY A 73 -10.01 -23.67 -10.17
C GLY A 73 -10.69 -23.80 -11.55
N GLY A 74 -10.46 -22.88 -12.47
CA GLY A 74 -11.15 -22.82 -13.77
C GLY A 74 -12.56 -22.19 -13.71
N GLN A 75 -12.97 -21.69 -12.55
CA GLN A 75 -14.18 -20.89 -12.37
C GLN A 75 -13.81 -19.40 -12.48
N VAL A 76 -14.72 -18.62 -13.06
CA VAL A 76 -14.59 -17.17 -13.17
C VAL A 76 -15.83 -16.53 -12.54
N GLY A 77 -15.58 -15.58 -11.65
CA GLY A 77 -16.58 -14.72 -11.06
C GLY A 77 -16.29 -13.27 -11.42
N CYS A 78 -17.32 -12.51 -11.73
CA CYS A 78 -17.19 -11.08 -11.99
C CYS A 78 -18.26 -10.33 -11.19
N ALA A 79 -17.95 -9.14 -10.70
CA ALA A 79 -18.92 -8.22 -10.17
C ALA A 79 -18.90 -6.94 -10.99
N LEU A 80 -20.03 -6.65 -11.63
CA LEU A 80 -20.22 -5.47 -12.46
C LEU A 80 -21.17 -4.50 -11.76
N TYR A 81 -20.92 -3.21 -11.97
CA TYR A 81 -21.89 -2.17 -11.64
C TYR A 81 -22.77 -1.94 -12.87
N CYS A 82 -24.05 -2.26 -12.75
CA CYS A 82 -24.99 -2.10 -13.86
C CYS A 82 -25.54 -0.66 -13.87
N ALA A 83 -25.57 -0.01 -15.04
CA ALA A 83 -26.15 1.32 -15.20
C ALA A 83 -27.69 1.27 -15.14
N GLY A 84 -28.26 1.84 -14.08
CA GLY A 84 -29.69 1.93 -13.77
C GLY A 84 -29.87 2.38 -12.31
N ASP A 85 -31.03 2.98 -11.98
CA ASP A 85 -31.29 3.59 -10.67
C ASP A 85 -30.83 2.66 -9.52
N GLU A 86 -29.86 3.17 -8.75
CA GLU A 86 -29.19 2.59 -7.57
C GLU A 86 -27.82 1.90 -7.72
N GLY A 87 -27.23 1.79 -8.93
CA GLY A 87 -25.81 1.39 -9.06
C GLY A 87 -25.48 0.06 -8.35
N GLU A 88 -26.44 -0.87 -8.33
CA GLU A 88 -26.30 -2.12 -7.58
C GLU A 88 -25.20 -3.00 -8.18
N LYS A 89 -24.36 -3.55 -7.31
CA LYS A 89 -23.29 -4.49 -7.66
C LYS A 89 -23.92 -5.83 -8.03
N GLN A 90 -23.86 -6.20 -9.30
CA GLN A 90 -24.35 -7.48 -9.78
C GLN A 90 -23.20 -8.49 -9.85
N GLU A 91 -23.30 -9.55 -9.05
CA GLU A 91 -22.38 -10.69 -9.08
C GLU A 91 -22.78 -11.67 -10.19
N LEU A 92 -21.83 -12.01 -11.05
CA LEU A 92 -21.95 -12.87 -12.23
C LEU A 92 -20.98 -14.05 -12.13
N GLY A 93 -21.33 -15.15 -12.80
CA GLY A 93 -20.52 -16.37 -12.78
C GLY A 93 -20.39 -16.94 -11.36
N ALA A 94 -19.20 -17.45 -11.01
CA ALA A 94 -18.93 -18.06 -9.71
C ALA A 94 -18.52 -17.04 -8.62
N MET A 95 -18.83 -15.75 -8.77
CA MET A 95 -18.30 -14.68 -7.90
C MET A 95 -18.62 -14.89 -6.42
N ALA A 96 -19.86 -15.23 -6.09
CA ALA A 96 -20.29 -15.49 -4.71
C ALA A 96 -19.54 -16.69 -4.09
N GLU A 97 -19.38 -17.77 -4.87
CA GLU A 97 -18.69 -19.00 -4.45
C GLU A 97 -17.20 -18.74 -4.24
N LEU A 98 -16.55 -18.06 -5.19
CA LEU A 98 -15.14 -17.69 -5.12
C LEU A 98 -14.83 -16.73 -3.98
N LYS A 99 -15.74 -15.79 -3.69
CA LYS A 99 -15.63 -14.90 -2.54
C LYS A 99 -15.73 -15.69 -1.24
N GLN A 100 -16.71 -16.59 -1.11
CA GLN A 100 -16.87 -17.42 0.07
C GLN A 100 -15.65 -18.33 0.32
N GLN A 101 -15.11 -18.93 -0.75
CA GLN A 101 -13.89 -19.75 -0.67
C GLN A 101 -12.69 -18.93 -0.24
N ALA A 102 -12.51 -17.74 -0.80
CA ALA A 102 -11.41 -16.84 -0.43
C ALA A 102 -11.53 -16.35 1.01
N ASP A 103 -12.73 -15.96 1.46
CA ASP A 103 -13.00 -15.54 2.83
C ASP A 103 -12.67 -16.67 3.82
N LEU A 104 -13.09 -17.90 3.48
CA LEU A 104 -12.80 -19.08 4.29
C LEU A 104 -11.30 -19.42 4.33
N ALA A 105 -10.62 -19.36 3.18
CA ALA A 105 -9.18 -19.57 3.09
C ALA A 105 -8.40 -18.52 3.90
N ALA A 106 -8.78 -17.25 3.78
CA ALA A 106 -8.21 -16.15 4.54
C ALA A 106 -8.45 -16.31 6.05
N HIS A 107 -9.64 -16.77 6.45
CA HIS A 107 -9.95 -17.09 7.85
C HIS A 107 -9.04 -18.19 8.39
N PHE A 108 -8.85 -19.30 7.67
CA PHE A 108 -7.96 -20.38 8.09
C PHE A 108 -6.49 -19.97 8.14
N GLU A 109 -6.05 -19.16 7.18
CA GLU A 109 -4.69 -18.60 7.20
C GLU A 109 -4.50 -17.65 8.39
N ARG A 110 -5.51 -16.84 8.73
CA ARG A 110 -5.49 -16.00 9.94
C ARG A 110 -5.37 -16.86 11.21
N ARG A 111 -6.16 -17.93 11.32
CA ARG A 111 -6.05 -18.88 12.44
C ARG A 111 -4.67 -19.52 12.53
N ARG A 112 -4.07 -19.88 11.39
CA ARG A 112 -2.71 -20.41 11.33
C ARG A 112 -1.66 -19.40 11.80
N LYS A 113 -1.77 -18.13 11.37
CA LYS A 113 -0.87 -17.05 11.81
C LYS A 113 -1.01 -16.81 13.31
N ILE A 114 -2.23 -16.71 13.84
CA ILE A 114 -2.46 -16.60 15.28
C ILE A 114 -1.87 -17.79 16.02
N HIS A 115 -2.07 -19.01 15.54
CA HIS A 115 -1.45 -20.21 16.11
C HIS A 115 0.08 -20.09 16.18
N VAL A 116 0.73 -19.59 15.11
CA VAL A 116 2.17 -19.31 15.14
C VAL A 116 2.48 -18.29 16.24
N ALA A 117 1.79 -17.15 16.28
CA ALA A 117 2.05 -16.09 17.26
C ALA A 117 1.92 -16.56 18.71
N VAL A 118 0.81 -17.22 19.06
CA VAL A 118 0.54 -17.66 20.45
C VAL A 118 1.49 -18.76 20.91
N THR A 119 1.95 -19.60 19.99
CA THR A 119 2.92 -20.67 20.30
C THR A 119 4.36 -20.20 20.41
N ARG A 120 4.64 -18.91 20.19
CA ARG A 120 5.98 -18.37 20.46
C ARG A 120 6.22 -18.10 21.95
N ALA A 121 5.16 -18.12 22.77
CA ALA A 121 5.23 -17.82 24.19
C ALA A 121 5.70 -19.04 25.00
N GLU A 122 6.79 -18.90 25.74
CA GLU A 122 7.29 -19.94 26.65
C GLU A 122 6.61 -19.86 28.03
N ARG A 123 6.49 -18.65 28.61
CA ARG A 123 6.02 -18.48 30.00
C ARG A 123 4.74 -17.65 30.12
N ARG A 124 4.61 -16.58 29.34
CA ARG A 124 3.44 -15.69 29.41
C ARG A 124 3.00 -15.21 28.02
N LEU A 125 1.71 -15.34 27.76
CA LEU A 125 1.05 -14.81 26.58
C LEU A 125 0.09 -13.69 27.01
N ILE A 126 0.17 -12.54 26.35
CA ILE A 126 -0.74 -11.41 26.55
C ILE A 126 -1.46 -11.17 25.23
N LEU A 127 -2.79 -11.28 25.25
CA LEU A 127 -3.65 -11.05 24.10
C LEU A 127 -4.47 -9.79 24.37
N SER A 128 -4.52 -8.88 23.40
CA SER A 128 -5.26 -7.62 23.55
C SER A 128 -6.01 -7.26 22.26
N GLY A 129 -7.18 -6.66 22.41
CA GLY A 129 -8.01 -6.15 21.32
C GLY A 129 -9.30 -5.54 21.86
N ALA A 130 -10.10 -4.97 20.97
CA ALA A 130 -11.37 -4.34 21.30
C ALA A 130 -12.47 -4.84 20.38
N GLU A 131 -13.68 -5.02 20.91
CA GLU A 131 -14.83 -5.49 20.14
C GLU A 131 -16.08 -4.67 20.51
N LYS A 132 -17.07 -4.64 19.62
CA LYS A 132 -18.35 -3.97 19.90
C LYS A 132 -19.07 -4.65 21.07
N ALA A 133 -19.74 -3.85 21.90
CA ALA A 133 -20.63 -4.37 22.93
C ALA A 133 -21.76 -5.21 22.29
N GLY A 134 -22.06 -6.37 22.88
CA GLY A 134 -23.05 -7.31 22.36
C GLY A 134 -22.60 -8.09 21.11
N ALA A 135 -21.29 -8.22 20.89
CA ALA A 135 -20.77 -9.10 19.83
C ALA A 135 -21.22 -10.55 20.03
N ASP A 136 -21.51 -11.22 18.91
CA ASP A 136 -21.90 -12.62 18.89
C ASP A 136 -20.65 -13.50 18.97
N TRP A 137 -20.25 -13.87 20.19
CA TRP A 137 -19.08 -14.68 20.47
C TRP A 137 -19.31 -16.14 20.05
N SER A 138 -18.69 -16.56 18.95
CA SER A 138 -18.84 -17.92 18.43
C SER A 138 -17.51 -18.50 17.98
N ILE A 139 -17.19 -19.69 18.47
CA ILE A 139 -15.99 -20.46 18.08
C ILE A 139 -16.04 -20.92 16.62
N ASP A 140 -17.26 -21.10 16.09
CA ASP A 140 -17.53 -21.54 14.73
C ASP A 140 -17.64 -20.38 13.74
N ASP A 141 -17.49 -19.14 14.22
CA ASP A 141 -17.52 -17.99 13.35
C ASP A 141 -16.31 -17.98 12.41
N THR A 142 -16.63 -18.07 11.13
CA THR A 142 -15.68 -18.03 10.01
C THR A 142 -15.78 -16.73 9.21
N ARG A 143 -16.74 -15.87 9.57
CA ARG A 143 -17.12 -14.66 8.81
C ARG A 143 -16.63 -13.39 9.49
N GLY A 144 -16.47 -13.42 10.81
CA GLY A 144 -15.95 -12.32 11.60
C GLY A 144 -14.51 -11.98 11.23
N ARG A 145 -14.26 -10.67 11.20
CA ARG A 145 -12.93 -10.13 10.87
C ARG A 145 -12.02 -10.11 12.09
N SER A 146 -12.61 -9.93 13.27
CA SER A 146 -11.93 -9.96 14.57
C SER A 146 -11.55 -11.38 14.97
N CYS A 147 -10.30 -11.55 15.43
CA CYS A 147 -9.86 -12.83 15.98
C CYS A 147 -10.48 -13.11 17.34
N LEU A 148 -10.87 -12.05 18.08
CA LEU A 148 -11.46 -12.20 19.40
C LEU A 148 -12.78 -12.98 19.37
N ILE A 149 -13.58 -12.83 18.31
CA ILE A 149 -14.91 -13.46 18.18
C ILE A 149 -14.86 -14.97 18.40
N TRP A 150 -13.86 -15.65 17.83
CA TRP A 150 -13.68 -17.10 17.97
C TRP A 150 -12.62 -17.47 19.01
N MET A 151 -11.64 -16.61 19.30
CA MET A 151 -10.61 -16.88 20.32
C MET A 151 -11.17 -16.83 21.75
N VAL A 152 -11.98 -15.82 22.06
CA VAL A 152 -12.53 -15.63 23.41
C VAL A 152 -13.39 -16.83 23.85
N PRO A 153 -14.37 -17.33 23.06
CA PRO A 153 -15.09 -18.55 23.42
C PRO A 153 -14.20 -19.80 23.41
N GLY A 154 -13.17 -19.86 22.57
CA GLY A 154 -12.18 -20.94 22.59
C GLY A 154 -11.33 -20.98 23.86
N LEU A 155 -11.03 -19.83 24.45
CA LEU A 155 -10.21 -19.69 25.66
C LEU A 155 -11.03 -19.76 26.95
N LEU A 156 -12.21 -19.14 26.97
CA LEU A 156 -13.06 -19.02 28.17
C LEU A 156 -14.19 -20.05 28.22
N GLY A 157 -14.38 -20.83 27.15
CA GLY A 157 -15.42 -21.83 27.05
C GLY A 157 -16.83 -21.22 27.04
N ALA A 158 -17.82 -22.00 27.50
CA ALA A 158 -19.24 -21.64 27.44
C ALA A 158 -19.60 -20.36 28.23
N ASN A 159 -18.76 -19.95 29.19
CA ASN A 159 -19.03 -18.78 30.03
C ASN A 159 -18.42 -17.48 29.47
N ALA A 160 -17.86 -17.51 28.26
CA ALA A 160 -17.19 -16.37 27.64
C ALA A 160 -18.02 -15.08 27.68
N THR A 161 -19.27 -15.14 27.21
CA THR A 161 -20.17 -13.98 27.18
C THR A 161 -20.43 -13.41 28.57
N GLU A 162 -20.76 -14.28 29.53
CA GLU A 162 -21.02 -13.87 30.93
C GLU A 162 -19.79 -13.21 31.56
N LEU A 163 -18.60 -13.76 31.33
CA LEU A 163 -17.33 -13.22 31.85
C LEU A 163 -16.98 -11.87 31.21
N ILE A 164 -17.21 -11.70 29.90
CA ILE A 164 -16.98 -10.42 29.22
C ILE A 164 -17.98 -9.36 29.72
N GLU A 165 -19.26 -9.71 29.85
CA GLU A 165 -20.31 -8.81 30.33
C GLU A 165 -20.15 -8.43 31.80
N ALA A 166 -19.66 -9.34 32.65
CA ALA A 166 -19.35 -9.04 34.04
C ALA A 166 -18.26 -7.95 34.19
N GLY A 167 -17.40 -7.81 33.18
CA GLY A 167 -16.39 -6.76 33.11
C GLY A 167 -15.25 -6.91 34.15
N GLY A 168 -14.30 -5.98 34.13
CA GLY A 168 -13.25 -5.87 35.15
C GLY A 168 -12.15 -6.94 35.08
N ASP A 169 -11.39 -7.05 36.17
CA ASP A 169 -10.26 -7.97 36.31
C ASP A 169 -10.74 -9.29 36.93
N GLN A 170 -10.64 -10.38 36.18
CA GLN A 170 -11.08 -11.72 36.58
C GLN A 170 -9.95 -12.72 36.37
N ILE A 171 -9.89 -13.74 37.23
CA ILE A 171 -8.97 -14.88 37.06
C ILE A 171 -9.82 -16.10 36.74
N VAL A 172 -9.61 -16.65 35.55
CA VAL A 172 -10.34 -17.82 35.04
C VAL A 172 -9.38 -19.01 35.06
N PRO A 173 -9.58 -20.00 35.94
CA PRO A 173 -8.76 -21.21 35.94
C PRO A 173 -9.06 -22.03 34.69
N ILE A 174 -8.00 -22.55 34.05
CA ILE A 174 -8.10 -23.46 32.92
C ILE A 174 -7.50 -24.80 33.33
N ALA A 175 -8.31 -25.84 33.20
CA ALA A 175 -7.85 -27.22 33.28
C ALA A 175 -7.97 -27.84 31.88
N SER A 176 -6.86 -28.27 31.32
CA SER A 176 -6.81 -28.99 30.04
C SER A 176 -6.10 -30.33 30.20
N GLU A 177 -6.22 -31.19 29.20
CA GLU A 177 -5.45 -32.44 29.13
C GLU A 177 -3.92 -32.23 29.09
N HIS A 178 -3.48 -31.00 28.77
CA HIS A 178 -2.08 -30.61 28.67
C HIS A 178 -1.55 -29.85 29.89
N GLY A 179 -2.39 -29.61 30.91
CA GLY A 179 -1.99 -28.96 32.15
C GLY A 179 -3.04 -27.99 32.71
N GLU A 180 -2.76 -27.49 33.91
CA GLU A 180 -3.53 -26.45 34.58
C GLU A 180 -2.86 -25.09 34.38
N GLY A 181 -3.66 -24.04 34.23
CA GLY A 181 -3.21 -22.66 34.09
C GLY A 181 -4.29 -21.67 34.49
N GLU A 182 -3.97 -20.38 34.41
CA GLU A 182 -4.91 -19.30 34.74
C GLU A 182 -4.90 -18.25 33.63
N ILE A 183 -6.08 -17.85 33.18
CA ILE A 183 -6.26 -16.66 32.35
C ILE A 183 -6.61 -15.49 33.26
N LYS A 184 -5.76 -14.46 33.25
CA LYS A 184 -6.15 -13.15 33.77
C LYS A 184 -6.92 -12.40 32.67
N LEU A 185 -8.25 -12.39 32.79
CA LEU A 185 -9.12 -11.63 31.92
C LEU A 185 -9.23 -10.19 32.44
N VAL A 186 -8.94 -9.22 31.59
CA VAL A 186 -9.10 -7.79 31.90
C VAL A 186 -10.03 -7.20 30.87
N VAL A 187 -11.25 -6.86 31.30
CA VAL A 187 -12.26 -6.23 30.44
C VAL A 187 -12.43 -4.79 30.87
N SER A 188 -12.01 -3.87 29.99
CA SER A 188 -12.18 -2.44 30.17
C SER A 188 -13.46 -1.98 29.47
N SER A 189 -14.46 -1.53 30.25
CA SER A 189 -15.55 -0.73 29.71
C SER A 189 -15.12 0.74 29.57
N PRO A 190 -15.79 1.55 28.72
CA PRO A 190 -15.53 2.98 28.62
C PRO A 190 -15.50 3.70 29.99
N ASP A 191 -16.40 3.32 30.90
CA ASP A 191 -16.48 3.89 32.25
C ASP A 191 -15.26 3.53 33.11
N ARG A 192 -14.73 2.31 32.98
CA ARG A 192 -13.56 1.82 33.74
C ARG A 192 -12.23 2.30 33.15
N ALA A 193 -12.19 2.55 31.85
CA ALA A 193 -11.03 3.19 31.21
C ALA A 193 -10.78 4.57 31.82
N ALA A 194 -11.83 5.36 32.08
CA ALA A 194 -11.74 6.66 32.73
C ALA A 194 -11.13 6.58 34.14
N GLU A 195 -11.42 5.53 34.91
CA GLU A 195 -10.83 5.28 36.24
C GLU A 195 -9.34 4.86 36.15
N LEU A 196 -8.97 4.03 35.19
CA LEU A 196 -7.58 3.55 35.00
C LEU A 196 -6.64 4.66 34.50
N PHE A 197 -7.14 5.60 33.70
CA PHE A 197 -6.37 6.77 33.27
C PHE A 197 -6.25 7.85 34.37
N ALA A 198 -7.02 7.74 35.46
CA ALA A 198 -6.95 8.67 36.58
C ALA A 198 -5.76 8.40 37.53
N ASP A 199 -5.23 7.17 37.60
CA ASP A 199 -4.09 6.85 38.49
C ASP A 199 -3.22 5.67 37.98
N PRO A 200 -2.09 5.93 37.28
CA PRO A 200 -1.28 4.87 36.69
C PRO A 200 -0.30 4.27 37.70
N VAL A 201 -0.64 3.09 38.27
CA VAL A 201 0.27 2.33 39.13
C VAL A 201 1.20 1.45 38.28
N ALA A 202 2.45 1.87 38.08
CA ALA A 202 3.51 1.01 37.56
C ALA A 202 4.22 0.32 38.74
N LYS A 203 4.28 -1.02 38.74
CA LYS A 203 5.20 -1.79 39.59
C LYS A 203 6.34 -2.30 38.72
N GLU A 204 7.57 -1.95 39.10
CA GLU A 204 8.80 -2.42 38.46
C GLU A 204 9.00 -3.93 38.68
N ALA A 205 9.38 -4.65 37.62
CA ALA A 205 9.73 -6.07 37.64
C ALA A 205 11.25 -6.22 37.73
N GLY A 206 11.73 -7.09 38.63
CA GLY A 206 13.16 -7.25 38.92
C GLY A 206 13.91 -8.22 37.98
N ASP A 207 15.19 -7.92 37.80
CA ASP A 207 16.14 -8.59 36.90
C ASP A 207 16.43 -10.06 37.26
N GLY A 208 16.40 -10.93 36.24
CA GLY A 208 16.88 -12.31 36.32
C GLY A 208 17.81 -12.64 35.15
N ALA A 209 19.08 -12.87 35.46
CA ALA A 209 20.15 -13.17 34.49
C ALA A 209 20.08 -14.61 33.93
N GLY A 210 20.22 -14.76 32.62
CA GLY A 210 20.28 -16.05 31.92
C GLY A 210 21.43 -16.10 30.89
N THR A 211 22.23 -17.16 30.92
CA THR A 211 23.47 -17.34 30.16
C THR A 211 23.24 -17.76 28.69
N ALA A 212 23.99 -17.12 27.78
CA ALA A 212 23.91 -17.32 26.33
C ALA A 212 24.41 -18.70 25.84
N GLN A 213 23.65 -19.33 24.95
CA GLN A 213 24.12 -20.39 24.05
C GLN A 213 23.98 -19.92 22.59
N ALA A 214 25.03 -20.15 21.80
CA ALA A 214 25.10 -19.69 20.41
C ALA A 214 24.25 -20.55 19.47
N ILE A 215 23.54 -19.88 18.55
CA ILE A 215 22.62 -20.45 17.55
C ILE A 215 23.40 -20.80 16.27
N PRO A 216 23.16 -21.96 15.62
CA PRO A 216 23.79 -22.28 14.34
C PRO A 216 23.13 -21.54 13.17
N VAL A 217 23.97 -21.11 12.23
CA VAL A 217 23.57 -20.45 10.97
C VAL A 217 22.81 -21.43 10.08
N ALA A 218 21.59 -21.08 9.69
CA ALA A 218 20.78 -21.85 8.75
C ALA A 218 21.07 -21.44 7.28
N LEU A 219 21.16 -22.46 6.41
CA LEU A 219 21.38 -22.33 4.98
C LEU A 219 20.18 -21.71 4.25
N SER A 220 20.50 -20.79 3.34
CA SER A 220 19.58 -20.10 2.43
C SER A 220 18.85 -21.08 1.51
N ALA A 221 17.52 -21.15 1.63
CA ALA A 221 16.64 -21.66 0.60
C ALA A 221 16.37 -20.52 -0.40
N LEU A 222 16.40 -20.83 -1.70
CA LEU A 222 16.03 -19.91 -2.79
C LEU A 222 14.75 -19.16 -2.42
N ALA A 223 14.88 -17.86 -2.15
CA ALA A 223 13.80 -17.01 -1.69
C ALA A 223 12.78 -16.83 -2.83
N ALA A 224 11.53 -17.21 -2.61
CA ALA A 224 10.43 -16.60 -3.36
C ALA A 224 10.49 -15.08 -3.13
N PRO A 225 10.19 -14.24 -4.12
CA PRO A 225 10.20 -12.80 -3.92
C PRO A 225 9.24 -12.45 -2.77
N ALA A 226 9.68 -11.59 -1.86
CA ALA A 226 8.86 -11.09 -0.77
C ALA A 226 7.59 -10.36 -1.27
N VAL A 227 7.57 -9.98 -2.55
CA VAL A 227 6.52 -9.24 -3.24
C VAL A 227 6.13 -10.00 -4.51
N ALA A 228 4.87 -10.43 -4.61
CA ALA A 228 4.39 -11.17 -5.78
C ALA A 228 4.12 -10.26 -7.00
N THR A 229 3.66 -9.03 -6.75
CA THR A 229 3.33 -8.03 -7.78
C THR A 229 3.86 -6.65 -7.38
N ILE A 230 4.33 -5.86 -8.33
CA ILE A 230 4.79 -4.49 -8.09
C ILE A 230 4.28 -3.56 -9.18
N SER A 231 3.82 -2.35 -8.82
CA SER A 231 3.44 -1.35 -9.82
C SER A 231 4.67 -0.66 -10.42
N TYR A 232 4.58 -0.12 -11.64
CA TYR A 232 5.68 0.67 -12.23
C TYR A 232 6.06 1.88 -11.36
N SER A 233 5.09 2.49 -10.66
CA SER A 233 5.32 3.64 -9.79
C SER A 233 6.06 3.26 -8.51
N LEU A 234 5.75 2.08 -7.94
CA LEU A 234 6.51 1.53 -6.82
C LEU A 234 7.90 1.07 -7.25
N LEU A 235 8.02 0.47 -8.44
CA LEU A 235 9.32 0.09 -9.01
C LEU A 235 10.22 1.31 -9.25
N ALA A 236 9.65 2.42 -9.74
CA ALA A 236 10.36 3.69 -9.85
C ALA A 236 10.82 4.20 -8.48
N ARG A 237 9.96 4.10 -7.44
CA ARG A 237 10.34 4.45 -6.06
C ARG A 237 11.47 3.57 -5.52
N VAL A 238 11.47 2.26 -5.82
CA VAL A 238 12.59 1.37 -5.49
C VAL A 238 13.87 1.87 -6.16
N ALA A 239 13.82 2.24 -7.44
CA ALA A 239 15.00 2.73 -8.15
C ALA A 239 15.52 4.08 -7.63
N GLU A 240 14.63 4.98 -7.20
CA GLU A 240 15.03 6.26 -6.62
C GLU A 240 15.63 6.12 -5.21
N CYS A 241 14.95 5.37 -4.33
CA CYS A 241 15.40 5.12 -2.96
C CYS A 241 14.84 3.79 -2.42
N PRO A 242 15.61 2.70 -2.52
CA PRO A 242 15.21 1.38 -2.01
C PRO A 242 14.86 1.41 -0.53
N TYR A 243 15.63 2.15 0.28
CA TYR A 243 15.38 2.30 1.71
C TYR A 243 14.04 2.97 2.03
N ARG A 244 13.66 4.01 1.29
CA ARG A 244 12.35 4.65 1.45
C ARG A 244 11.23 3.69 1.09
N TRP A 245 11.38 2.95 -0.02
CA TRP A 245 10.40 1.94 -0.42
C TRP A 245 10.24 0.88 0.67
N TYR A 246 11.35 0.36 1.21
CA TYR A 246 11.34 -0.61 2.30
C TYR A 246 10.55 -0.09 3.50
N LEU A 247 10.82 1.15 3.94
CA LEU A 247 10.12 1.78 5.07
C LEU A 247 8.63 2.00 4.84
N GLU A 248 8.22 2.38 3.63
CA GLU A 248 6.82 2.66 3.34
C GLU A 248 6.03 1.36 3.07
N ASN A 249 6.63 0.35 2.44
CA ASN A 249 5.90 -0.79 1.86
C ASN A 249 6.14 -2.13 2.55
N LEU A 250 7.33 -2.39 3.07
CA LEU A 250 7.62 -3.65 3.78
C LEU A 250 7.54 -3.47 5.29
N VAL A 251 7.98 -2.31 5.73
CA VAL A 251 7.91 -1.85 7.10
C VAL A 251 6.48 -1.38 7.33
N GLY A 252 5.97 -0.38 6.59
CA GLY A 252 4.62 0.16 6.79
C GLY A 252 4.61 1.45 7.59
N LEU A 253 5.70 2.23 7.54
CA LEU A 253 5.76 3.57 8.12
C LEU A 253 5.03 4.57 7.21
N PRO A 254 4.10 5.35 7.74
CA PRO A 254 3.41 6.38 6.97
C PRO A 254 4.38 7.49 6.56
N PRO A 255 4.15 8.15 5.41
CA PRO A 255 4.90 9.35 5.04
C PRO A 255 4.67 10.48 6.05
N ARG A 256 5.70 11.32 6.27
CA ARG A 256 5.62 12.45 7.20
C ARG A 256 4.76 13.58 6.62
N GLU A 257 3.82 14.08 7.42
CA GLU A 257 2.96 15.22 7.07
C GLU A 257 3.64 16.59 7.36
N ASP A 258 4.50 16.64 8.37
CA ASP A 258 5.00 17.87 9.01
C ASP A 258 6.20 18.57 8.34
N ASP A 259 6.65 18.13 7.16
CA ASP A 259 7.81 18.72 6.46
C ASP A 259 7.48 20.09 5.78
N GLY A 260 6.44 20.79 6.22
CA GLY A 260 5.95 22.02 5.59
C GLY A 260 5.12 21.76 4.32
N TYR A 261 4.50 20.57 4.24
CA TYR A 261 3.64 20.14 3.15
C TYR A 261 2.28 20.87 3.27
N SER A 262 2.23 22.12 2.80
CA SER A 262 0.98 22.88 2.75
C SER A 262 -0.03 22.20 1.81
N ASP A 263 -1.31 22.33 2.14
CA ASP A 263 -2.56 22.29 1.35
C ASP A 263 -2.47 22.12 -0.20
N GLY A 264 -1.41 22.64 -0.84
CA GLY A 264 -1.15 22.51 -2.27
C GLY A 264 -0.80 21.11 -2.80
N SER A 265 -0.33 20.17 -1.99
CA SER A 265 0.02 18.81 -2.46
C SER A 265 -1.18 17.86 -2.53
N VAL A 266 -2.07 17.93 -1.53
CA VAL A 266 -3.38 17.27 -1.53
C VAL A 266 -4.18 17.81 -2.70
N GLY A 267 -4.20 19.14 -2.88
CA GLY A 267 -4.80 19.78 -4.05
C GLY A 267 -4.16 19.38 -5.38
N ALA A 268 -2.84 19.14 -5.44
CA ALA A 268 -2.17 18.69 -6.67
C ALA A 268 -2.52 17.24 -7.03
N ARG A 269 -2.57 16.33 -6.05
CA ARG A 269 -3.01 14.95 -6.26
C ARG A 269 -4.48 14.90 -6.65
N ALA A 270 -5.34 15.59 -5.91
CA ALA A 270 -6.77 15.66 -6.22
C ALA A 270 -7.03 16.29 -7.60
N ARG A 271 -6.24 17.30 -7.99
CA ARG A 271 -6.27 17.84 -9.35
C ARG A 271 -5.90 16.79 -10.39
N GLY A 272 -4.83 16.02 -10.17
CA GLY A 272 -4.46 14.90 -11.02
C GLY A 272 -5.61 13.90 -11.18
N THR A 273 -6.16 13.42 -10.06
CA THR A 273 -7.29 12.48 -10.07
C THR A 273 -8.50 13.04 -10.83
N LEU A 274 -8.86 14.32 -10.61
CA LEU A 274 -9.94 14.99 -11.33
C LEU A 274 -9.67 14.99 -12.84
N THR A 275 -8.46 15.35 -13.25
CA THR A 275 -8.09 15.39 -14.67
C THR A 275 -8.18 14.00 -15.31
N HIS A 276 -7.66 12.95 -14.68
CA HIS A 276 -7.75 11.59 -15.22
C HIS A 276 -9.21 11.11 -15.34
N GLN A 277 -10.05 11.30 -14.31
CA GLN A 277 -11.47 10.93 -14.36
C GLN A 277 -12.26 11.68 -15.43
N LEU A 278 -11.85 12.91 -15.78
CA LEU A 278 -12.47 13.67 -16.85
C LEU A 278 -12.02 13.17 -18.23
N LEU A 279 -10.72 12.82 -18.38
CA LEU A 279 -10.16 12.28 -19.62
C LEU A 279 -10.67 10.87 -19.91
N GLU A 280 -10.89 10.03 -18.89
CA GLU A 280 -11.46 8.69 -19.02
C GLU A 280 -12.87 8.70 -19.64
N LYS A 281 -13.63 9.79 -19.43
CA LYS A 281 -14.99 9.95 -19.96
C LYS A 281 -15.03 10.38 -21.42
N LEU A 282 -13.89 10.73 -22.01
CA LEU A 282 -13.82 11.18 -23.40
C LEU A 282 -13.79 10.01 -24.37
N THR A 283 -14.40 10.19 -25.54
CA THR A 283 -14.52 9.18 -26.59
C THR A 283 -13.52 9.35 -27.74
N PHE A 284 -12.72 10.42 -27.70
CA PHE A 284 -11.76 10.84 -28.72
C PHE A 284 -12.42 11.06 -30.09
N SER A 285 -13.67 11.56 -30.15
CA SER A 285 -14.29 11.91 -31.43
C SER A 285 -13.77 13.26 -31.94
N ALA A 286 -13.70 13.43 -33.27
CA ALA A 286 -13.19 14.66 -33.89
C ALA A 286 -14.05 15.91 -33.59
N ASP A 287 -15.32 15.73 -33.24
CA ASP A 287 -16.27 16.78 -32.85
C ASP A 287 -16.47 16.91 -31.34
N GLU A 288 -15.72 16.16 -30.54
CA GLU A 288 -15.83 16.15 -29.09
C GLU A 288 -15.43 17.51 -28.50
N GLN A 289 -16.12 17.88 -27.42
CA GLN A 289 -15.92 19.14 -26.73
C GLN A 289 -15.47 18.87 -25.30
N ALA A 290 -14.71 19.81 -24.74
CA ALA A 290 -14.31 19.73 -23.34
C ALA A 290 -15.55 19.66 -22.44
N PRO A 291 -15.49 18.89 -21.33
CA PRO A 291 -16.54 18.84 -20.33
C PRO A 291 -16.96 20.25 -19.88
N SER A 292 -18.25 20.44 -19.66
CA SER A 292 -18.78 21.73 -19.19
C SER A 292 -18.27 22.06 -17.79
N GLU A 293 -18.29 23.35 -17.39
CA GLU A 293 -17.88 23.74 -16.03
C GLU A 293 -18.74 23.02 -14.97
N GLU A 294 -20.01 22.75 -15.29
CA GLU A 294 -20.93 22.01 -14.42
C GLU A 294 -20.53 20.54 -14.30
N GLN A 295 -20.16 19.88 -15.41
CA GLN A 295 -19.68 18.50 -15.40
C GLN A 295 -18.35 18.36 -14.63
N ILE A 296 -17.43 19.33 -14.80
CA ILE A 296 -16.16 19.36 -14.07
C ILE A 296 -16.41 19.55 -12.57
N LEU A 297 -17.32 20.47 -12.20
CA LEU A 297 -17.69 20.71 -10.81
C LEU A 297 -18.33 19.48 -10.16
N ASP A 298 -19.18 18.76 -10.89
CA ASP A 298 -19.81 17.53 -10.40
C ASP A 298 -18.76 16.47 -10.06
N VAL A 299 -17.81 16.20 -10.96
CA VAL A 299 -16.71 15.26 -10.71
C VAL A 299 -15.81 15.75 -9.57
N ALA A 300 -15.44 17.04 -9.57
CA ALA A 300 -14.61 17.63 -8.52
C ALA A 300 -15.25 17.51 -7.13
N SER A 301 -16.58 17.64 -7.04
CA SER A 301 -17.32 17.54 -5.77
C SER A 301 -17.28 16.14 -5.16
N SER A 302 -16.95 15.12 -5.95
CA SER A 302 -16.80 13.73 -5.49
C SER A 302 -15.38 13.37 -5.04
N ILE A 303 -14.40 14.25 -5.24
CA ILE A 303 -12.98 13.99 -4.97
C ILE A 303 -12.53 14.80 -3.75
N GLU A 304 -12.10 14.11 -2.70
CA GLU A 304 -11.58 14.74 -1.49
C GLU A 304 -10.33 15.58 -1.80
N GLY A 305 -10.32 16.84 -1.37
CA GLY A 305 -9.23 17.80 -1.61
C GLY A 305 -9.23 18.45 -3.00
N ALA A 306 -10.17 18.10 -3.89
CA ALA A 306 -10.31 18.80 -5.16
C ALA A 306 -10.89 20.20 -4.96
N LYS A 307 -10.36 21.16 -5.72
CA LYS A 307 -10.84 22.54 -5.67
C LYS A 307 -12.11 22.69 -6.49
N THR A 308 -13.14 23.23 -5.85
CA THR A 308 -14.48 23.45 -6.44
C THR A 308 -14.78 24.95 -6.65
N ASP A 309 -13.81 25.83 -6.40
CA ASP A 309 -13.96 27.25 -6.69
C ASP A 309 -13.98 27.53 -8.20
N ARG A 310 -14.67 28.60 -8.58
CA ARG A 310 -14.93 28.95 -9.98
C ARG A 310 -13.66 29.08 -10.82
N ASP A 311 -12.59 29.65 -10.25
CA ASP A 311 -11.35 29.88 -10.99
C ASP A 311 -10.65 28.54 -11.25
N SER A 312 -10.58 27.66 -10.26
CA SER A 312 -10.03 26.30 -10.43
C SER A 312 -10.79 25.47 -11.47
N ILE A 313 -12.12 25.53 -11.49
CA ILE A 313 -12.94 24.81 -12.48
C ILE A 313 -12.72 25.36 -13.89
N LYS A 314 -12.64 26.68 -14.03
CA LYS A 314 -12.35 27.34 -15.31
C LYS A 314 -10.95 27.01 -15.82
N ASP A 315 -9.97 26.96 -14.93
CA ASP A 315 -8.60 26.56 -15.26
C ASP A 315 -8.53 25.09 -15.74
N GLN A 316 -9.27 24.19 -15.08
CA GLN A 316 -9.40 22.79 -15.53
C GLN A 316 -10.03 22.71 -16.92
N ARG A 317 -11.12 23.43 -17.16
CA ARG A 317 -11.78 23.47 -18.46
C ARG A 317 -10.83 23.96 -19.56
N THR A 318 -10.12 25.07 -19.30
CA THR A 318 -9.18 25.67 -20.26
C THR A 318 -8.05 24.69 -20.61
N MET A 319 -7.56 23.93 -19.62
CA MET A 319 -6.55 22.89 -19.83
C MET A 319 -7.08 21.76 -20.73
N LEU A 320 -8.30 21.28 -20.49
CA LEU A 320 -8.93 20.23 -21.30
C LEU A 320 -9.22 20.71 -22.73
N GLU A 321 -9.69 21.95 -22.90
CA GLU A 321 -9.88 22.57 -24.22
C GLU A 321 -8.55 22.66 -25.00
N ALA A 322 -7.46 23.02 -24.32
CA ALA A 322 -6.13 23.06 -24.94
C ALA A 322 -5.63 21.66 -25.34
N PHE A 323 -5.93 20.63 -24.55
CA PHE A 323 -5.60 19.25 -24.89
C PHE A 323 -6.41 18.73 -26.08
N ILE A 324 -7.72 18.98 -26.13
CA ILE A 324 -8.58 18.59 -27.25
C ILE A 324 -8.14 19.29 -28.56
N GLY A 325 -7.58 20.50 -28.47
CA GLY A 325 -6.99 21.19 -29.61
C GLY A 325 -5.55 20.79 -29.97
N SER A 326 -4.98 19.76 -29.34
CA SER A 326 -3.57 19.39 -29.48
C SER A 326 -3.30 18.39 -30.61
N PRO A 327 -2.06 18.31 -31.12
CA PRO A 327 -1.67 17.27 -32.09
C PRO A 327 -1.83 15.85 -31.57
N VAL A 328 -1.69 15.65 -30.25
CA VAL A 328 -1.87 14.33 -29.62
C VAL A 328 -3.35 13.92 -29.68
N TRP A 329 -4.27 14.86 -29.45
CA TRP A 329 -5.72 14.60 -29.60
C TRP A 329 -6.09 14.24 -31.04
N GLU A 330 -5.55 15.00 -32.01
CA GLU A 330 -5.75 14.72 -33.43
C GLU A 330 -5.36 13.27 -33.77
N GLU A 331 -4.17 12.83 -33.34
CA GLU A 331 -3.67 11.46 -33.57
C GLU A 331 -4.50 10.39 -32.86
N LEU A 332 -4.96 10.65 -31.62
CA LEU A 332 -5.87 9.75 -30.90
C LEU A 332 -7.24 9.66 -31.60
N SER A 333 -7.77 10.77 -32.11
CA SER A 333 -9.08 10.80 -32.78
C SER A 333 -9.09 10.12 -34.16
N GLU A 334 -7.92 10.02 -34.81
CA GLU A 334 -7.74 9.29 -36.07
C GLU A 334 -7.43 7.79 -35.85
N SER A 335 -7.13 7.39 -34.62
CA SER A 335 -6.79 6.01 -34.29
C SER A 335 -8.00 5.08 -34.35
N THR A 336 -7.76 3.81 -34.68
CA THR A 336 -8.87 2.86 -34.94
C THR A 336 -9.50 2.32 -33.65
N ASP A 337 -8.70 2.22 -32.59
CA ASP A 337 -9.12 1.74 -31.28
C ASP A 337 -8.26 2.46 -30.22
N VAL A 338 -8.93 3.10 -29.26
CA VAL A 338 -8.28 3.83 -28.15
C VAL A 338 -8.82 3.26 -26.85
N GLU A 339 -7.93 2.66 -26.08
CA GLU A 339 -8.22 2.12 -24.76
C GLU A 339 -7.75 3.09 -23.68
N CYS A 340 -8.70 3.66 -22.95
CA CYS A 340 -8.43 4.44 -21.75
C CYS A 340 -8.19 3.52 -20.55
N GLU A 341 -7.31 3.93 -19.64
CA GLU A 341 -7.01 3.20 -18.42
C GLU A 341 -6.69 1.70 -18.69
N SER A 342 -5.91 1.46 -19.75
CA SER A 342 -5.56 0.12 -20.24
C SER A 342 -4.61 -0.56 -19.24
N SER A 343 -5.16 -1.48 -18.47
CA SER A 343 -4.42 -2.22 -17.44
C SER A 343 -3.54 -3.31 -18.04
N PHE A 344 -2.34 -3.51 -17.50
CA PHE A 344 -1.43 -4.56 -17.90
C PHE A 344 -0.83 -5.29 -16.70
N ALA A 345 -0.45 -6.55 -16.93
CA ALA A 345 0.37 -7.36 -16.04
C ALA A 345 1.40 -8.11 -16.88
N LEU A 346 2.68 -7.95 -16.55
CA LEU A 346 3.78 -8.54 -17.30
C LEU A 346 4.82 -9.18 -16.38
N GLU A 347 5.29 -10.37 -16.75
CA GLU A 347 6.48 -10.98 -16.14
C GLU A 347 7.71 -10.21 -16.64
N ILE A 348 8.46 -9.52 -15.78
CA ILE A 348 9.61 -8.69 -16.24
C ILE A 348 10.54 -9.52 -17.13
N VAL A 349 10.95 -10.69 -16.64
CA VAL A 349 11.62 -11.73 -17.42
C VAL A 349 10.66 -12.92 -17.54
N PRO A 350 10.26 -13.33 -18.76
CA PRO A 350 9.36 -14.45 -18.94
C PRO A 350 9.88 -15.73 -18.27
N GLY A 351 9.04 -16.36 -17.45
CA GLY A 351 9.35 -17.60 -16.76
C GLY A 351 10.35 -17.50 -15.61
N ASP A 352 10.73 -16.29 -15.15
CA ASP A 352 11.55 -16.10 -13.96
C ASP A 352 10.68 -15.89 -12.71
N PRO A 353 10.51 -16.90 -11.84
CA PRO A 353 9.65 -16.80 -10.67
C PRO A 353 10.29 -16.00 -9.52
N THR A 354 11.54 -15.56 -9.67
CA THR A 354 12.24 -14.80 -8.64
C THR A 354 11.91 -13.33 -8.68
N LEU A 355 11.41 -12.81 -9.81
CA LEU A 355 11.02 -11.42 -9.99
C LEU A 355 9.50 -11.24 -9.77
N PRO A 356 9.07 -10.07 -9.25
CA PRO A 356 7.65 -9.75 -9.16
C PRO A 356 7.03 -9.57 -10.56
N VAL A 357 5.72 -9.83 -10.67
CA VAL A 357 4.94 -9.43 -11.84
C VAL A 357 4.76 -7.91 -11.82
N LEU A 358 5.16 -7.24 -12.89
CA LEU A 358 4.99 -5.80 -13.04
C LEU A 358 3.55 -5.51 -13.49
N VAL A 359 2.85 -4.68 -12.73
CA VAL A 359 1.47 -4.27 -13.02
C VAL A 359 1.39 -2.77 -13.23
N GLY A 360 0.38 -2.33 -13.95
CA GLY A 360 0.15 -0.91 -14.16
C GLY A 360 -1.05 -0.63 -15.04
N THR A 361 -1.28 0.66 -15.22
CA THR A 361 -2.34 1.18 -16.07
C THR A 361 -1.73 2.23 -16.99
N ILE A 362 -2.04 2.13 -18.28
CA ILE A 362 -1.70 3.12 -19.31
C ILE A 362 -2.91 4.04 -19.49
N ASP A 363 -2.72 5.36 -19.40
CA ASP A 363 -3.84 6.30 -19.43
C ASP A 363 -4.60 6.24 -20.76
N ALA A 364 -3.89 6.21 -21.89
CA ALA A 364 -4.46 5.92 -23.20
C ALA A 364 -3.50 5.10 -24.07
N LEU A 365 -4.03 4.03 -24.66
CA LEU A 365 -3.32 3.18 -25.61
C LEU A 365 -4.11 3.13 -26.91
N ALA A 366 -3.49 3.59 -28.01
CA ALA A 366 -4.13 3.62 -29.32
C ALA A 366 -3.41 2.71 -30.32
N ALA A 367 -4.18 1.94 -31.08
CA ALA A 367 -3.66 1.12 -32.17
C ALA A 367 -3.67 1.90 -33.50
N GLY A 368 -2.49 2.08 -34.10
CA GLY A 368 -2.32 2.68 -35.42
C GLY A 368 -2.46 1.65 -36.55
N ALA A 369 -2.70 2.15 -37.77
CA ALA A 369 -2.97 1.32 -38.95
C ALA A 369 -1.78 0.44 -39.41
N ASP A 370 -0.54 0.80 -39.01
CA ASP A 370 0.70 0.19 -39.49
C ASP A 370 1.36 -0.76 -38.46
N GLY A 371 0.59 -1.30 -37.51
CA GLY A 371 1.14 -2.15 -36.43
C GLY A 371 1.89 -1.36 -35.35
N ARG A 372 1.89 -0.03 -35.44
CA ARG A 372 2.39 0.89 -34.43
C ARG A 372 1.34 1.08 -33.33
N MET A 373 1.77 1.10 -32.07
CA MET A 373 0.93 1.53 -30.95
C MET A 373 1.40 2.86 -30.41
N LEU A 374 0.45 3.71 -30.02
CA LEU A 374 0.69 4.97 -29.34
C LEU A 374 0.28 4.81 -27.88
N VAL A 375 1.22 5.03 -26.97
CA VAL A 375 0.95 5.17 -25.54
C VAL A 375 0.98 6.64 -25.20
N VAL A 376 -0.07 7.13 -24.55
CA VAL A 376 -0.14 8.49 -24.03
C VAL A 376 -0.35 8.42 -22.53
N ASP A 377 0.53 9.09 -21.80
CA ASP A 377 0.46 9.25 -20.34
C ASP A 377 0.29 10.74 -20.02
N TYR A 378 -0.75 11.07 -19.25
CA TYR A 378 -1.16 12.44 -18.97
C TYR A 378 -0.43 12.96 -17.73
N LYS A 379 0.30 14.07 -17.89
CA LYS A 379 1.00 14.73 -16.80
C LYS A 379 0.34 16.06 -16.43
N THR A 380 -0.09 16.15 -15.18
CA THR A 380 -0.65 17.36 -14.57
C THR A 380 0.38 18.16 -13.78
N ASP A 381 1.67 17.82 -13.88
CA ASP A 381 2.78 18.53 -13.26
C ASP A 381 2.77 20.02 -13.62
N LYS A 382 3.22 20.86 -12.68
CA LYS A 382 3.48 22.27 -13.00
C LYS A 382 4.76 22.35 -13.83
N VAL A 383 4.67 22.96 -15.00
CA VAL A 383 5.79 23.20 -15.90
C VAL A 383 5.83 24.69 -16.26
N GLY A 384 7.00 25.30 -16.12
CA GLY A 384 7.27 26.64 -16.61
C GLY A 384 7.60 26.63 -18.11
N ASP A 385 7.62 27.81 -18.71
CA ASP A 385 7.86 27.97 -20.15
C ASP A 385 9.30 27.56 -20.56
N ASP A 386 10.28 27.80 -19.68
CA ASP A 386 11.70 27.48 -19.91
C ASP A 386 12.10 26.08 -19.42
N ASP A 387 11.16 25.30 -18.89
CA ASP A 387 11.48 23.95 -18.41
C ASP A 387 11.78 22.99 -19.58
N ASP A 388 12.87 22.24 -19.45
CA ASP A 388 13.23 21.13 -20.35
C ASP A 388 12.40 19.88 -19.99
N LEU A 389 11.37 19.61 -20.79
CA LEU A 389 10.45 18.51 -20.54
C LEU A 389 11.07 17.14 -20.83
N ASP A 390 11.94 17.04 -21.84
CA ASP A 390 12.65 15.80 -22.17
C ASP A 390 13.54 15.37 -20.99
N HIS A 391 14.30 16.31 -20.42
CA HIS A 391 15.12 16.04 -19.25
C HIS A 391 14.28 15.63 -18.04
N LYS A 392 13.12 16.28 -17.82
CA LYS A 392 12.19 15.90 -16.75
C LYS A 392 11.66 14.47 -16.92
N VAL A 393 11.32 14.08 -18.15
CA VAL A 393 10.84 12.73 -18.44
C VAL A 393 11.92 11.69 -18.20
N GLU A 394 13.13 11.92 -18.69
CA GLU A 394 14.24 10.99 -18.49
C GLU A 394 14.56 10.81 -17.00
N ALA A 395 14.53 11.89 -16.22
CA ALA A 395 14.86 11.85 -14.80
C ALA A 395 13.78 11.19 -13.92
N ARG A 396 12.50 11.28 -14.29
CA ARG A 396 11.38 10.87 -13.39
C ARG A 396 10.50 9.74 -13.91
N TYR A 397 10.36 9.61 -15.23
CA TYR A 397 9.41 8.69 -15.86
C TYR A 397 10.10 7.63 -16.72
N GLY A 398 11.43 7.50 -16.66
CA GLY A 398 12.18 6.51 -17.45
C GLY A 398 11.70 5.06 -17.26
N LEU A 399 11.55 4.60 -16.01
CA LEU A 399 11.05 3.23 -15.73
C LEU A 399 9.58 3.05 -16.06
N GLN A 400 8.75 4.09 -15.90
CA GLN A 400 7.35 4.09 -16.32
C GLN A 400 7.27 3.91 -17.85
N ARG A 401 8.05 4.70 -18.59
CA ARG A 401 8.17 4.62 -20.05
C ARG A 401 8.62 3.23 -20.51
N ASP A 402 9.61 2.65 -19.85
CA ASP A 402 10.11 1.31 -20.16
C ASP A 402 9.03 0.25 -19.92
N ALA A 403 8.27 0.36 -18.82
CA ALA A 403 7.17 -0.55 -18.49
C ALA A 403 6.05 -0.50 -19.54
N TYR A 404 5.65 0.71 -19.94
CA TYR A 404 4.61 0.90 -20.96
C TYR A 404 5.05 0.43 -22.34
N ALA A 405 6.28 0.75 -22.74
CA ALA A 405 6.83 0.28 -24.01
C ALA A 405 6.87 -1.25 -24.05
N LEU A 406 7.34 -1.89 -22.97
CA LEU A 406 7.37 -3.34 -22.86
C LEU A 406 5.96 -3.96 -22.90
N ALA A 407 4.99 -3.35 -22.21
CA ALA A 407 3.60 -3.80 -22.22
C ALA A 407 3.00 -3.76 -23.63
N ALA A 408 3.18 -2.66 -24.36
CA ALA A 408 2.68 -2.49 -25.72
C ALA A 408 3.35 -3.45 -26.72
N LEU A 409 4.69 -3.60 -26.66
CA LEU A 409 5.42 -4.53 -27.52
C LEU A 409 4.94 -5.98 -27.32
N ARG A 410 4.75 -6.40 -26.07
CA ARG A 410 4.25 -7.76 -25.75
C ARG A 410 2.78 -7.97 -26.05
N ARG A 411 2.02 -6.89 -26.24
CA ARG A 411 0.65 -6.93 -26.77
C ARG A 411 0.63 -7.13 -28.29
N GLY A 412 1.78 -7.04 -28.96
CA GLY A 412 1.94 -7.31 -30.39
C GLY A 412 2.26 -6.08 -31.24
N ALA A 413 2.62 -4.94 -30.63
CA ALA A 413 3.08 -3.78 -31.40
C ALA A 413 4.42 -4.08 -32.09
N GLU A 414 4.54 -3.72 -33.37
CA GLU A 414 5.83 -3.77 -34.08
C GLU A 414 6.74 -2.63 -33.63
N GLU A 415 6.13 -1.47 -33.39
CA GLU A 415 6.74 -0.25 -32.87
C GLU A 415 5.78 0.41 -31.88
N VAL A 416 6.31 0.96 -30.79
CA VAL A 416 5.53 1.73 -29.80
C VAL A 416 6.15 3.11 -29.63
N GLU A 417 5.34 4.15 -29.68
CA GLU A 417 5.72 5.47 -29.21
C GLU A 417 5.07 5.75 -27.86
N VAL A 418 5.87 6.14 -26.87
CA VAL A 418 5.39 6.54 -25.55
C VAL A 418 5.50 8.05 -25.43
N ILE A 419 4.36 8.72 -25.33
CA ILE A 419 4.22 10.17 -25.16
C ILE A 419 3.91 10.48 -23.69
N HIS A 420 4.66 11.42 -23.12
CA HIS A 420 4.30 12.07 -21.85
C HIS A 420 3.64 13.41 -22.17
N CYS A 421 2.31 13.45 -22.13
CA CYS A 421 1.53 14.62 -22.49
C CYS A 421 1.38 15.55 -21.28
N PHE A 422 2.21 16.60 -21.23
CA PHE A 422 2.09 17.65 -20.22
C PHE A 422 0.91 18.58 -20.56
N LEU A 423 -0.18 18.47 -19.81
CA LEU A 423 -1.44 19.16 -20.13
C LEU A 423 -1.36 20.69 -20.01
N GLN A 424 -0.31 21.25 -19.39
CA GLN A 424 -0.04 22.69 -19.41
C GLN A 424 0.67 23.17 -20.68
N ARG A 425 1.35 22.27 -21.40
CA ARG A 425 2.03 22.50 -22.69
C ARG A 425 1.63 21.40 -23.70
N PRO A 426 0.33 21.17 -23.96
CA PRO A 426 -0.11 19.99 -24.73
C PRO A 426 0.29 20.02 -26.21
N GLY A 427 0.72 21.18 -26.72
CA GLY A 427 1.28 21.32 -28.07
C GLY A 427 2.73 20.83 -28.21
N GLU A 428 3.41 20.51 -27.10
CA GLU A 428 4.79 20.05 -27.10
C GLU A 428 4.86 18.53 -26.95
N ARG A 429 5.39 17.86 -27.97
CA ARG A 429 5.48 16.40 -28.03
C ARG A 429 6.76 15.94 -27.35
N VAL A 430 6.62 15.30 -26.19
CA VAL A 430 7.73 14.67 -25.45
C VAL A 430 7.54 13.17 -25.53
N SER A 431 8.33 12.50 -26.37
CA SER A 431 8.13 11.10 -26.67
C SER A 431 9.41 10.30 -26.92
N ALA A 432 9.32 8.99 -26.78
CA ALA A 432 10.34 8.06 -27.21
C ALA A 432 9.71 6.87 -27.92
N THR A 433 10.40 6.35 -28.94
CA THR A 433 9.94 5.23 -29.75
C THR A 433 10.79 3.98 -29.49
N PHE A 434 10.12 2.83 -29.40
CA PHE A 434 10.73 1.53 -29.13
C PHE A 434 10.20 0.49 -30.11
N ASN A 435 11.03 -0.50 -30.44
CA ASN A 435 10.63 -1.65 -31.24
C ASN A 435 11.08 -2.96 -30.57
N SER A 436 10.68 -4.09 -31.14
CA SER A 436 10.99 -5.44 -30.63
C SER A 436 12.49 -5.71 -30.43
N SER A 437 13.39 -5.06 -31.18
CA SER A 437 14.84 -5.24 -31.00
C SER A 437 15.37 -4.65 -29.68
N GLN A 438 14.63 -3.71 -29.09
CA GLN A 438 14.99 -3.05 -27.84
C GLN A 438 14.34 -3.71 -26.61
N GLU A 439 13.54 -4.76 -26.79
CA GLU A 439 12.85 -5.45 -25.68
C GLU A 439 13.83 -5.93 -24.61
N GLY A 440 14.99 -6.47 -25.02
CA GLY A 440 16.02 -6.93 -24.09
C GLY A 440 16.59 -5.81 -23.21
N GLU A 441 16.71 -4.59 -23.75
CA GLU A 441 17.20 -3.44 -22.99
C GLU A 441 16.16 -2.94 -21.97
N LEU A 442 14.88 -2.90 -22.38
CA LEU A 442 13.76 -2.55 -21.51
C LEU A 442 13.66 -3.53 -20.34
N VAL A 443 13.69 -4.83 -20.64
CA VAL A 443 13.70 -5.90 -19.62
C VAL A 443 14.91 -5.77 -18.71
N GLY A 444 16.09 -5.48 -19.24
CA GLY A 444 17.31 -5.31 -18.46
C GLY A 444 17.20 -4.20 -17.41
N ARG A 445 16.63 -3.03 -17.78
CA ARG A 445 16.44 -1.90 -16.86
C ARG A 445 15.38 -2.19 -15.80
N LEU A 446 14.23 -2.74 -16.20
CA LEU A 446 13.16 -3.12 -15.26
C LEU A 446 13.61 -4.21 -14.29
N ARG A 447 14.36 -5.20 -14.78
CA ARG A 447 14.96 -6.26 -13.95
C ARG A 447 15.93 -5.69 -12.94
N ALA A 448 16.83 -4.78 -13.34
CA ALA A 448 17.80 -4.19 -12.43
C ALA A 448 17.12 -3.46 -11.26
N ALA A 449 16.03 -2.73 -11.53
CA ALA A 449 15.23 -2.10 -10.47
C ALA A 449 14.53 -3.12 -9.57
N ALA A 450 13.99 -4.19 -10.14
CA ALA A 450 13.24 -5.21 -9.40
C ALA A 450 14.15 -6.14 -8.57
N GLU A 451 15.37 -6.40 -9.02
CA GLU A 451 16.32 -7.27 -8.32
C GLU A 451 16.63 -6.78 -6.90
N THR A 452 16.66 -5.46 -6.69
CA THR A 452 16.83 -4.83 -5.37
C THR A 452 15.80 -5.35 -4.35
N VAL A 453 14.54 -5.47 -4.77
CA VAL A 453 13.45 -6.02 -3.94
C VAL A 453 13.70 -7.51 -3.63
N THR A 454 14.06 -8.28 -4.65
CA THR A 454 14.23 -9.74 -4.52
C THR A 454 15.43 -10.13 -3.64
N LYS A 455 16.50 -9.33 -3.67
CA LYS A 455 17.71 -9.53 -2.87
C LYS A 455 17.56 -9.04 -1.44
N SER A 456 16.44 -8.38 -1.10
CA SER A 456 16.22 -7.73 0.20
C SER A 456 17.35 -6.77 0.57
N ASP A 457 17.89 -6.07 -0.43
CA ASP A 457 18.96 -5.09 -0.28
C ASP A 457 18.34 -3.69 -0.47
N PHE A 458 18.34 -2.88 0.59
CA PHE A 458 17.62 -1.61 0.60
C PHE A 458 18.53 -0.44 0.97
N PRO A 459 19.54 -0.12 0.13
CA PRO A 459 20.41 1.00 0.40
C PRO A 459 19.65 2.33 0.32
N VAL A 460 20.20 3.33 1.00
CA VAL A 460 19.76 4.71 0.92
C VAL A 460 20.20 5.28 -0.44
N SER A 461 19.41 6.20 -1.01
CA SER A 461 19.70 6.78 -2.33
C SER A 461 21.02 7.53 -2.34
N ASP A 462 21.89 7.28 -3.32
CA ASP A 462 23.14 8.05 -3.51
C ASP A 462 22.89 9.53 -3.88
N HIS A 463 21.67 9.85 -4.30
CA HIS A 463 21.30 11.18 -4.78
C HIS A 463 20.13 11.76 -3.94
N PRO A 464 20.26 11.90 -2.61
CA PRO A 464 19.21 12.46 -1.78
C PRO A 464 18.91 13.89 -2.24
N HIS A 465 17.65 14.29 -2.33
CA HIS A 465 17.28 15.64 -2.71
C HIS A 465 15.84 15.90 -2.27
N ARG A 466 15.43 17.16 -2.22
CA ARG A 466 14.13 17.56 -1.67
C ARG A 466 12.97 16.82 -2.32
N GLY A 467 12.97 16.67 -3.65
CA GLY A 467 11.92 15.96 -4.39
C GLY A 467 11.71 14.51 -3.94
N LEU A 468 12.81 13.79 -3.70
CA LEU A 468 12.81 12.40 -3.24
C LEU A 468 12.63 12.25 -1.72
N CYS A 469 13.19 13.15 -0.93
CA CYS A 469 13.28 12.96 0.52
C CYS A 469 12.15 13.62 1.31
N THR A 470 11.44 14.59 0.73
CA THR A 470 10.29 15.22 1.41
C THR A 470 9.21 14.19 1.73
N GLY A 471 8.73 14.20 2.98
CA GLY A 471 7.73 13.24 3.47
C GLY A 471 8.26 11.82 3.69
N CYS A 472 9.57 11.59 3.54
CA CYS A 472 10.16 10.29 3.85
C CYS A 472 10.16 10.05 5.38
N PRO A 473 9.69 8.88 5.87
CA PRO A 473 9.65 8.59 7.30
C PRO A 473 11.03 8.59 7.96
N ALA A 474 12.08 8.27 7.22
CA ALA A 474 13.46 8.22 7.71
C ALA A 474 14.18 9.58 7.75
N ARG A 475 13.62 10.61 7.10
CA ARG A 475 14.36 11.85 6.86
C ARG A 475 14.64 12.59 8.19
N PRO A 476 15.91 12.97 8.48
CA PRO A 476 16.20 13.88 9.58
C PRO A 476 15.71 15.29 9.27
N VAL A 477 15.22 16.00 10.28
CA VAL A 477 14.67 17.36 10.13
C VAL A 477 15.35 18.28 11.16
N GLY A 478 16.08 19.29 10.68
CA GLY A 478 16.87 20.17 11.54
C GLY A 478 17.92 19.39 12.33
N ASN A 479 17.83 19.48 13.67
CA ASN A 479 18.72 18.75 14.58
C ASN A 479 18.11 17.44 15.11
N MET A 480 16.92 17.05 14.64
CA MET A 480 16.30 15.78 15.05
C MET A 480 16.93 14.63 14.24
N PRO A 481 17.47 13.59 14.90
CA PRO A 481 17.96 12.41 14.21
C PRO A 481 16.80 11.72 13.48
N GLY A 482 17.11 11.14 12.32
CA GLY A 482 16.21 10.30 11.53
C GLY A 482 16.89 8.97 11.19
N LEU A 483 16.12 7.99 10.72
CA LEU A 483 16.63 6.66 10.36
C LEU A 483 17.53 6.67 9.10
N CYS A 484 17.53 7.76 8.34
CA CYS A 484 18.31 7.92 7.11
C CYS A 484 19.76 8.29 7.44
N SER A 485 20.72 7.71 6.72
CA SER A 485 22.14 8.04 6.85
C SER A 485 22.51 9.43 6.31
N HIS A 486 21.66 10.03 5.45
CA HIS A 486 21.88 11.38 4.93
C HIS A 486 21.37 12.45 5.87
N SER A 487 22.12 13.55 5.98
CA SER A 487 21.77 14.73 6.77
C SER A 487 20.58 15.50 6.21
N ASP A 488 19.97 16.36 7.04
CA ASP A 488 18.89 17.25 6.58
C ASP A 488 19.37 18.19 5.45
N ALA A 489 20.65 18.60 5.48
CA ALA A 489 21.24 19.42 4.42
C ALA A 489 21.28 18.70 3.06
N GLU A 490 21.66 17.41 3.05
CA GLU A 490 21.70 16.59 1.85
C GLU A 490 20.29 16.28 1.33
N THR A 491 19.36 15.94 2.23
CA THR A 491 17.98 15.62 1.86
C THR A 491 17.15 16.84 1.46
N SER A 492 17.58 18.05 1.83
CA SER A 492 16.88 19.30 1.53
C SER A 492 17.34 20.03 0.27
N ARG A 493 18.41 19.57 -0.39
CA ARG A 493 18.95 20.22 -1.59
C ARG A 493 17.95 20.15 -2.75
N THR A 494 17.87 21.22 -3.53
CA THR A 494 17.17 21.21 -4.81
C THR A 494 18.03 20.45 -5.83
N LEU A 495 17.39 19.66 -6.71
CA LEU A 495 18.06 19.09 -7.88
C LEU A 495 18.54 20.19 -8.82
#